data_AF-A0A1F5CTP5-F1
#
_entry.id   AF-A0A1F5CTP5-F1
#
_cell.length_a   1.000
_cell.length_b   1.000
_cell.length_c   1.000
_cell.angle_alpha   90.00
_cell.angle_beta   90.00
_cell.angle_gamma   90.00
#
_symmetry.space_group_name_H-M   'P 1'
#
loop_
_entity.id
_entity.type
_entity.pdbx_description
1 polymer ?
#
loop_
_entity_poly.entity_id
_entity_poly.type
_entity_poly.pdbx_seq_one_letter_code
_entity_poly.pdbx_strand_id
1 'polypeptide(L)'
;MKDPQKPFDMVEVRRFQTELARNVIAEDTFSSPIRNVAGLGIAYNGEDAAVACAMYDYGSLELLHSQLRSVRINFPYIPTLLSLREGPPMIELIRDAERKADLYLINCHGVAHPRRMGLAS
;
A
#
# COMPACT_ATOMS: atom_id res chain seq x y z
N MET A 1 21.12 -0.38 8.11
CA MET A 1 20.45 -1.66 8.47
C MET A 1 20.17 -1.63 9.96
N LYS A 2 18.91 -1.72 10.39
CA LYS A 2 18.56 -1.73 11.82
C LYS A 2 18.80 -3.14 12.39
N ASP A 3 19.32 -3.17 13.61
CA ASP A 3 19.56 -4.36 14.42
C ASP A 3 18.25 -5.16 14.61
N PRO A 4 18.20 -6.45 14.22
CA PRO A 4 17.00 -7.29 14.34
C PRO A 4 16.57 -7.55 15.80
N GLN A 5 17.38 -7.19 16.81
CA GLN A 5 17.07 -7.41 18.23
C GLN A 5 16.43 -6.23 18.96
N LYS A 6 16.30 -5.04 18.34
CA LYS A 6 15.65 -3.91 19.01
C LYS A 6 14.17 -3.84 18.63
N PRO A 7 13.24 -4.11 19.55
CA PRO A 7 11.82 -3.99 19.25
C PRO A 7 11.48 -2.56 18.83
N PHE A 8 10.59 -2.41 17.86
CA PHE A 8 10.07 -1.10 17.46
C PHE A 8 9.46 -0.40 18.68
N ASP A 9 9.76 0.89 18.86
CA ASP A 9 9.05 1.70 19.84
C ASP A 9 7.60 1.86 19.35
N MET A 10 6.69 1.11 19.97
CA MET A 10 5.28 1.08 19.58
C MET A 10 4.56 2.40 19.84
N VAL A 11 5.05 3.22 20.77
CA VAL A 11 4.53 4.57 21.01
C VAL A 11 4.90 5.46 19.84
N GLU A 12 6.16 5.43 19.43
CA GLU A 12 6.65 6.21 18.29
C GLU A 12 5.97 5.77 16.98
N VAL A 13 5.85 4.46 16.75
CA VAL A 13 5.20 3.89 15.57
C VAL A 13 3.74 4.32 15.45
N ARG A 14 2.98 4.26 16.55
CA ARG A 14 1.56 4.69 16.54
C ARG A 14 1.44 6.20 16.37
N ARG A 15 2.34 6.97 16.98
CA ARG A 15 2.41 8.42 16.79
C ARG A 15 2.65 8.76 15.32
N PHE A 16 3.60 8.09 14.67
CA PHE A 16 3.85 8.26 13.24
C PHE A 16 2.61 7.97 12.39
N GLN A 17 1.89 6.88 12.65
CA GLN A 17 0.64 6.56 11.94
C GLN A 17 -0.44 7.64 12.14
N THR A 18 -0.56 8.20 13.35
CA THR A 18 -1.49 9.30 13.64
C THR A 18 -1.11 10.59 12.93
N GLU A 19 0.19 10.90 12.83
CA GLU A 19 0.67 12.07 12.08
C GLU A 19 0.39 11.91 10.58
N LEU A 20 0.61 10.72 10.01
CA LEU A 20 0.26 10.44 8.61
C LEU A 20 -1.23 10.58 8.33
N ALA A 21 -2.09 10.20 9.29
CA ALA A 21 -3.54 10.31 9.15
C ALA A 21 -4.02 11.74 8.87
N ARG A 22 -3.24 12.77 9.25
CA ARG A 22 -3.55 14.18 8.98
C ARG A 22 -3.41 14.56 7.50
N ASN A 23 -2.73 13.74 6.71
CA ASN A 23 -2.54 13.97 5.27
C ASN A 23 -3.60 13.27 4.42
N VAL A 24 -4.51 12.51 5.03
CA VAL A 24 -5.56 11.79 4.30
C VAL A 24 -6.60 12.77 3.81
N ILE A 25 -6.81 12.81 2.49
CA ILE A 25 -7.87 13.56 1.83
C ILE A 25 -9.03 12.59 1.59
N ALA A 26 -10.15 12.80 2.29
CA ALA A 26 -11.33 11.93 2.21
C ALA A 26 -12.43 12.51 1.30
N GLU A 27 -12.01 13.30 0.31
CA GLU A 27 -12.86 13.97 -0.66
C GLU A 27 -12.45 13.54 -2.07
N ASP A 28 -13.38 13.62 -3.02
CA ASP A 28 -13.05 13.40 -4.42
C ASP A 28 -12.23 14.57 -4.96
N THR A 29 -10.99 14.29 -5.37
CA THR A 29 -10.07 15.28 -5.94
C THR A 29 -9.75 15.02 -7.42
N PHE A 30 -10.49 14.14 -8.10
CA PHE A 30 -10.24 13.84 -9.51
C PHE A 30 -10.69 14.99 -10.41
N SER A 31 -9.76 15.57 -11.18
CA SER A 31 -10.04 16.65 -12.15
C SER A 31 -10.39 16.14 -13.55
N SER A 32 -10.26 14.84 -13.79
CA SER A 32 -10.51 14.20 -15.08
C SER A 32 -11.10 12.80 -14.89
N PRO A 33 -11.84 12.27 -15.88
CA PRO A 33 -12.38 10.91 -15.81
C PRO A 33 -11.26 9.87 -15.61
N ILE A 34 -11.51 8.92 -14.71
CA ILE A 34 -10.64 7.76 -14.47
C ILE A 34 -10.62 6.88 -15.73
N ARG A 35 -9.42 6.55 -16.22
CA ARG A 35 -9.20 5.67 -17.37
C ARG A 35 -8.44 4.41 -16.99
N ASN A 36 -7.42 4.54 -16.15
CA ASN A 36 -6.55 3.44 -15.75
C ASN A 36 -6.76 3.12 -14.28
N VAL A 37 -7.21 1.90 -13.97
CA VAL A 37 -7.40 1.42 -12.60
C VAL A 37 -6.46 0.27 -12.33
N ALA A 38 -5.74 0.31 -11.21
CA ALA A 38 -4.84 -0.77 -10.82
C ALA A 38 -5.26 -1.44 -9.52
N GLY A 39 -5.30 -2.78 -9.51
CA GLY A 39 -5.37 -3.57 -8.29
C GLY A 39 -3.98 -3.81 -7.73
N LEU A 40 -3.82 -3.68 -6.41
CA LEU A 40 -2.56 -3.91 -5.70
C LEU A 40 -2.77 -4.91 -4.55
N GLY A 41 -1.87 -5.88 -4.45
CA GLY A 41 -1.93 -6.91 -3.42
C GLY A 41 -0.56 -7.50 -3.11
N ILE A 42 -0.49 -8.29 -2.04
CA ILE A 42 0.72 -8.96 -1.60
C ILE A 42 0.38 -10.38 -1.11
N ALA A 43 1.26 -11.32 -1.42
CA ALA A 43 1.20 -12.71 -0.94
C ALA A 43 2.49 -13.07 -0.21
N TYR A 44 2.39 -13.91 0.82
CA TYR A 44 3.50 -14.27 1.71
C TYR A 44 3.92 -15.73 1.55
N ASN A 45 5.22 -15.97 1.71
CA ASN A 45 5.82 -17.29 1.92
C ASN A 45 6.85 -17.17 3.06
N GLY A 46 6.38 -17.28 4.30
CA GLY A 46 7.20 -17.01 5.48
C GLY A 46 7.55 -15.53 5.58
N GLU A 47 8.85 -15.22 5.59
CA GLU A 47 9.36 -13.85 5.59
C GLU A 47 9.55 -13.27 4.18
N ASP A 48 9.49 -14.12 3.14
CA ASP A 48 9.44 -13.66 1.76
C ASP A 48 8.00 -13.31 1.37
N ALA A 49 7.85 -12.36 0.47
CA ALA A 49 6.56 -11.98 -0.09
C ALA A 49 6.70 -11.56 -1.55
N ALA A 50 5.59 -11.52 -2.26
CA ALA A 50 5.51 -10.97 -3.61
C ALA A 50 4.39 -9.92 -3.66
N VAL A 51 4.74 -8.70 -4.05
CA VAL A 51 3.77 -7.63 -4.33
C VAL A 51 3.41 -7.68 -5.80
N ALA A 52 2.12 -7.67 -6.09
CA ALA A 52 1.58 -7.69 -7.44
C ALA A 52 0.73 -6.44 -7.69
N CYS A 53 0.85 -5.89 -8.90
CA CYS A 53 -0.01 -4.82 -9.40
C CYS A 53 -0.50 -5.20 -10.79
N ALA A 54 -1.79 -5.04 -11.04
CA ALA A 54 -2.40 -5.25 -12.37
C ALA A 54 -3.26 -4.04 -12.73
N MET A 55 -2.94 -3.39 -13.83
CA MET A 55 -3.59 -2.19 -14.34
C MET A 55 -4.49 -2.53 -15.52
N TYR A 56 -5.70 -1.99 -15.50
CA TYR A 56 -6.75 -2.22 -16.47
C TYR A 56 -7.27 -0.91 -17.04
N ASP A 57 -7.73 -0.93 -18.28
CA ASP A 57 -8.61 0.10 -18.80
C ASP A 57 -9.96 0.00 -18.10
N TYR A 58 -10.45 1.10 -17.53
CA TYR A 58 -11.67 1.12 -16.74
C TYR A 58 -12.93 0.87 -17.58
N GLY A 59 -12.91 1.25 -18.87
CA GLY A 59 -14.05 1.09 -19.77
C GLY A 59 -14.18 -0.33 -20.30
N SER A 60 -13.09 -0.90 -20.80
CA SER A 60 -13.08 -2.23 -21.43
C SER A 60 -12.75 -3.38 -20.47
N LEU A 61 -12.15 -3.08 -19.31
CA LEU A 61 -11.55 -4.06 -18.39
C LEU A 61 -10.43 -4.89 -19.02
N GLU A 62 -9.82 -4.39 -20.10
CA GLU A 62 -8.65 -5.02 -20.70
C GLU A 62 -7.41 -4.77 -19.84
N LEU A 63 -6.59 -5.81 -19.65
CA LEU A 63 -5.33 -5.70 -18.94
C LEU A 63 -4.35 -4.87 -19.77
N LEU A 64 -3.92 -3.74 -19.23
CA LEU A 64 -2.95 -2.84 -19.87
C LEU A 64 -1.52 -3.17 -19.45
N HIS A 65 -1.33 -3.51 -18.18
CA HIS A 65 -0.01 -3.76 -17.61
C HIS A 65 -0.09 -4.59 -16.33
N SER A 66 0.93 -5.40 -16.06
CA SER A 66 1.07 -6.10 -14.79
C SER A 66 2.53 -6.15 -14.37
N GLN A 67 2.78 -6.05 -13.06
CA GLN A 67 4.11 -6.11 -12.48
C GLN A 67 4.09 -6.91 -11.18
N LEU A 68 5.20 -7.61 -10.93
CA LEU A 68 5.41 -8.44 -9.74
C LEU A 68 6.79 -8.14 -9.18
N ARG A 69 6.90 -8.04 -7.86
CA ARG A 69 8.19 -7.88 -7.16
C ARG A 69 8.26 -8.77 -5.94
N SER A 70 9.28 -9.63 -5.90
CA SER A 70 9.65 -10.36 -4.69
C SER A 70 10.34 -9.43 -3.70
N VAL A 71 9.94 -9.50 -2.43
CA VAL A 71 10.45 -8.66 -1.35
C VAL A 71 10.65 -9.49 -0.08
N ARG A 72 11.54 -9.05 0.79
CA ARG A 72 11.69 -9.58 2.15
C ARG A 72 10.95 -8.67 3.13
N ILE A 73 10.12 -9.24 3.98
CA ILE A 73 9.29 -8.47 4.92
C ILE A 73 10.01 -8.35 6.26
N ASN A 74 10.32 -7.10 6.63
CA ASN A 74 11.12 -6.79 7.81
C ASN A 74 10.30 -6.25 9.00
N PHE A 75 8.96 -6.15 8.85
CA PHE A 75 8.06 -5.69 9.90
C PHE A 75 7.07 -6.80 10.28
N PRO A 76 6.91 -7.14 11.57
CA PRO A 76 6.02 -8.22 11.99
C PRO A 76 4.55 -7.87 11.74
N TYR A 77 3.70 -8.88 11.65
CA TYR A 77 2.25 -8.64 11.62
C TYR A 77 1.78 -8.16 12.99
N ILE A 78 1.33 -6.91 13.06
CA ILE A 78 0.70 -6.34 14.25
C ILE A 78 -0.64 -5.75 13.81
N PRO A 79 -1.78 -6.16 14.42
CA PRO A 79 -3.07 -5.58 14.11
C PRO A 79 -3.04 -4.06 14.18
N THR A 80 -3.70 -3.39 13.24
CA THR A 80 -3.72 -1.92 13.05
C THR A 80 -2.42 -1.28 12.54
N LEU A 81 -1.39 -2.07 12.17
CA LEU A 81 -0.11 -1.56 11.65
C LEU A 81 0.32 -2.23 10.34
N LEU A 82 -0.63 -2.82 9.60
CA LEU A 82 -0.37 -3.48 8.32
C LEU A 82 0.25 -2.54 7.28
N SER A 83 -0.09 -1.25 7.33
CA SER A 83 0.50 -0.22 6.46
C SER A 83 2.02 -0.13 6.56
N LEU A 84 2.60 -0.40 7.72
CA LEU A 84 4.06 -0.37 7.92
C LEU A 84 4.75 -1.66 7.45
N ARG A 85 3.98 -2.75 7.32
CA ARG A 85 4.45 -4.04 6.80
C ARG A 85 4.39 -4.11 5.29
N GLU A 86 3.27 -3.68 4.71
CA GLU A 86 2.96 -3.87 3.29
C GLU A 86 3.10 -2.59 2.45
N GLY A 87 2.96 -1.42 3.08
CA GLY A 87 3.01 -0.13 2.39
C GLY A 87 4.35 0.14 1.70
N PRO A 88 5.51 -0.03 2.37
CA PRO A 88 6.80 0.23 1.73
C PRO A 88 7.03 -0.53 0.42
N PRO A 89 6.91 -1.88 0.35
CA PRO A 89 7.13 -2.59 -0.90
C PRO A 89 6.05 -2.30 -1.97
N MET A 90 4.82 -1.97 -1.55
CA MET A 90 3.76 -1.50 -2.46
C MET A 90 4.08 -0.14 -3.09
N ILE A 91 4.55 0.82 -2.30
CA ILE A 91 4.96 2.15 -2.76
C ILE A 91 6.16 2.04 -3.71
N GLU A 92 7.14 1.19 -3.40
CA GLU A 92 8.29 0.94 -4.29
C GLU A 92 7.83 0.38 -5.64
N LEU A 93 6.95 -0.64 -5.62
CA LEU A 93 6.39 -1.20 -6.86
C LEU A 93 5.62 -0.15 -7.67
N ILE A 94 4.84 0.70 -7.01
CA ILE A 94 4.15 1.82 -7.68
C ILE A 94 5.15 2.80 -8.25
N ARG A 95 6.18 3.22 -7.50
CA ARG A 95 7.18 4.23 -7.91
C ARG A 95 8.00 3.78 -9.12
N ASP A 96 8.35 2.51 -9.19
CA ASP A 96 9.18 1.97 -10.26
C ASP A 96 8.38 1.66 -11.54
N ALA A 97 7.05 1.65 -11.48
CA ALA A 97 6.21 1.43 -12.65
C ALA A 97 6.39 2.52 -13.71
N GLU A 98 6.59 2.13 -14.97
CA GLU A 98 6.69 3.05 -16.12
C GLU A 98 5.39 3.84 -16.33
N ARG A 99 4.24 3.23 -15.98
CA ARG A 99 2.91 3.82 -16.07
C ARG A 99 2.27 3.84 -14.69
N LYS A 100 1.65 4.97 -14.33
CA LYS A 100 0.84 5.09 -13.10
C LYS A 100 -0.64 4.93 -13.44
N ALA A 101 -1.38 4.28 -12.55
CA ALA A 101 -2.84 4.27 -12.64
C ALA A 101 -3.39 5.60 -12.13
N ASP A 102 -4.60 5.94 -12.58
CA ASP A 102 -5.33 7.09 -12.04
C ASP A 102 -5.88 6.74 -10.64
N LEU A 103 -6.34 5.49 -10.48
CA LEU A 103 -6.88 4.96 -9.22
C LEU A 103 -6.23 3.62 -8.87
N TYR A 104 -5.80 3.48 -7.61
CA TYR A 104 -5.32 2.23 -7.05
C TYR A 104 -6.35 1.62 -6.10
N LEU A 105 -6.75 0.39 -6.38
CA LEU A 105 -7.57 -0.44 -5.52
C LEU A 105 -6.64 -1.33 -4.68
N ILE A 106 -6.54 -1.01 -3.40
CA ILE A 106 -5.71 -1.76 -2.46
C ILE A 106 -6.62 -2.69 -1.65
N ASN A 107 -6.29 -3.97 -1.61
CA ASN A 107 -7.07 -4.97 -0.85
C ASN A 107 -6.84 -4.85 0.68
N CYS A 108 -7.19 -3.71 1.26
CA CYS A 108 -7.09 -3.40 2.68
C CYS A 108 -8.03 -2.24 3.05
N HIS A 109 -8.18 -1.99 4.35
CA HIS A 109 -8.89 -0.81 4.82
C HIS A 109 -8.09 0.49 4.59
N GLY A 110 -8.81 1.56 4.27
CA GLY A 110 -8.32 2.95 4.29
C GLY A 110 -8.75 3.68 5.57
N VAL A 111 -9.58 4.71 5.43
CA VAL A 111 -10.13 5.53 6.55
C VAL A 111 -10.94 4.72 7.57
N ALA A 112 -11.42 3.54 7.19
CA ALA A 112 -12.03 2.53 8.06
C ALA A 112 -10.98 1.81 8.95
N HIS A 113 -10.13 2.60 9.61
CA HIS A 113 -9.07 2.15 10.50
C HIS A 113 -9.22 2.87 11.84
N PRO A 114 -8.87 2.27 13.01
CA PRO A 114 -9.01 2.93 14.32
C PRO A 114 -8.29 4.29 14.45
N ARG A 115 -7.27 4.52 13.61
CA ARG A 115 -6.53 5.80 13.53
C ARG A 115 -6.77 6.59 12.23
N ARG A 116 -7.80 6.23 11.45
CA ARG A 116 -8.10 6.83 10.13
C ARG A 116 -6.98 6.72 9.09
N MET A 117 -6.02 5.83 9.32
CA MET A 117 -4.86 5.58 8.47
C MET A 117 -4.58 4.07 8.36
N GLY A 118 -5.33 3.40 7.50
CA GLY A 118 -5.10 2.03 7.07
C GLY A 118 -4.13 1.94 5.90
N LEU A 119 -3.85 0.75 5.36
CA LEU A 119 -2.91 0.60 4.23
C LEU A 119 -3.38 1.32 2.95
N ALA A 120 -4.68 1.48 2.75
CA ALA A 120 -5.22 2.12 1.57
C ALA A 120 -5.37 3.65 1.68
N SER A 121 -4.96 4.28 2.80
CA SER A 121 -5.01 5.75 2.97
C SER A 121 -3.64 6.38 2.68
#